data_AF-A0A2S8BKL1-F1
#
_entry.id   AF-A0A2S8BKL1-F1
#
_cell.length_a   1.000
_cell.length_b   1.000
_cell.length_c   1.000
_cell.angle_alpha   90.00
_cell.angle_beta   90.00
_cell.angle_gamma   90.00
#
_symmetry.space_group_name_H-M   'P 1'
#
loop_
_entity.id
_entity.type
_entity.pdbx_description
1 polymer ?
#
loop_
_entity_poly.entity_id
_entity_poly.type
_entity_poly.pdbx_seq_one_letter_code
_entity_poly.pdbx_strand_id
1 'polypeptide(L)'
;MPNLILRSDHSVPETADPVTLQCGDAVLDVTQIARWAGCIGNRSTVVPVVDAKHDVFLSLPAPRRAAYRQLDSWLDHYCRAADPAAPTGGGC
;
A
#
# COMPACT_ATOMS: atom_id res chain seq x y z
N MET A 1 -5.18 2.73 -16.86
CA MET A 1 -4.65 3.70 -15.86
C MET A 1 -4.01 2.88 -14.76
N PRO A 2 -2.77 3.20 -14.32
CA PRO A 2 -2.13 2.48 -13.23
C PRO A 2 -2.80 2.79 -11.90
N ASN A 3 -2.89 1.80 -11.01
CA ASN A 3 -3.40 2.00 -9.65
C ASN A 3 -2.47 1.37 -8.60
N LEU A 4 -2.36 2.05 -7.46
CA LEU A 4 -1.70 1.56 -6.26
C LEU A 4 -2.77 1.36 -5.20
N ILE A 5 -2.85 0.16 -4.65
CA ILE A 5 -3.75 -0.21 -3.56
C ILE A 5 -2.88 -0.55 -2.36
N LEU A 6 -2.84 0.39 -1.40
CA LEU A 6 -2.26 0.15 -0.08
C LEU A 6 -3.39 -0.31 0.84
N ARG A 7 -3.13 -1.37 1.59
CA ARG A 7 -4.09 -1.95 2.54
C ARG A 7 -3.36 -2.52 3.74
N SER A 8 -4.04 -2.63 4.88
CA SER A 8 -3.54 -3.42 6.01
C SER A 8 -3.24 -4.86 5.61
N ASP A 9 -2.35 -5.55 6.30
CA ASP A 9 -2.10 -6.98 6.08
C ASP A 9 -3.12 -7.88 6.78
N HIS A 10 -3.82 -7.40 7.81
CA HIS A 10 -4.81 -8.16 8.55
C HIS A 10 -5.96 -7.30 9.10
N SER A 11 -7.10 -7.94 9.38
CA SER A 11 -8.22 -7.31 10.10
C SER A 11 -8.08 -7.55 11.60
N VAL A 12 -8.58 -6.59 12.39
CA VAL A 12 -8.76 -6.73 13.84
C VAL A 12 -10.23 -6.56 14.21
N PRO A 13 -10.72 -7.15 15.31
CA PRO A 13 -12.08 -6.88 15.77
C PRO A 13 -12.26 -5.40 16.15
N GLU A 14 -13.41 -4.81 15.82
CA GLU A 14 -13.74 -3.44 16.22
C GLU A 14 -13.78 -3.26 17.75
N THR A 15 -14.06 -4.33 18.48
CA THR A 15 -14.09 -4.38 19.95
C THR A 15 -12.74 -4.69 20.60
N ALA A 16 -11.66 -4.75 19.81
CA ALA A 16 -10.33 -5.01 20.34
C ALA A 16 -9.84 -3.86 21.24
N ASP A 17 -8.81 -4.14 22.05
CA ASP A 17 -8.21 -3.13 22.90
C ASP A 17 -7.54 -2.01 22.06
N PRO A 18 -7.29 -0.84 22.65
CA PRO A 18 -6.73 0.30 21.92
C PRO A 18 -5.39 0.03 21.24
N VAL A 19 -4.54 -0.87 21.76
CA VAL A 19 -3.25 -1.18 21.14
C VAL A 19 -3.47 -2.00 19.87
N THR A 20 -4.31 -3.03 19.94
CA THR A 20 -4.66 -3.86 18.79
C THR A 20 -5.35 -3.05 17.68
N LEU A 21 -6.27 -2.14 18.04
CA LEU A 21 -6.93 -1.23 17.08
C LEU A 21 -5.96 -0.30 16.34
N GLN A 22 -4.76 -0.05 16.89
CA GLN A 22 -3.76 0.79 16.23
C GLN A 22 -2.92 0.04 15.18
N CYS A 23 -3.01 -1.29 15.17
CA CYS A 23 -2.14 -2.21 14.42
C CYS A 23 -2.91 -3.09 13.42
N GLY A 24 -4.10 -2.70 12.96
CA GLY A 24 -4.83 -3.48 11.95
C GLY A 24 -6.07 -2.77 11.42
N ASP A 25 -6.71 -3.36 10.41
CA ASP A 25 -7.97 -2.83 9.88
C ASP A 25 -9.16 -3.31 10.72
N ALA A 26 -9.74 -2.40 11.50
CA ALA A 26 -10.93 -2.66 12.32
C ALA A 26 -12.26 -2.46 11.58
N VAL A 27 -12.22 -1.93 10.36
CA VAL A 27 -13.40 -1.47 9.61
C VAL A 27 -13.74 -2.43 8.46
N LEU A 28 -12.72 -2.89 7.72
CA LEU A 28 -12.90 -3.75 6.56
C LEU A 28 -12.34 -5.15 6.78
N ASP A 29 -13.00 -6.14 6.16
CA ASP A 29 -12.45 -7.49 6.02
C ASP A 29 -11.35 -7.51 4.95
N VAL A 30 -10.12 -7.53 5.45
CA VAL A 30 -8.91 -7.60 4.66
C VAL A 30 -8.91 -8.84 3.75
N THR A 31 -9.49 -9.97 4.14
CA THR A 31 -9.51 -11.16 3.29
C THR A 31 -10.28 -10.90 2.00
N GLN A 32 -11.41 -10.17 2.10
CA GLN A 32 -12.19 -9.75 0.93
C GLN A 32 -11.41 -8.75 0.08
N ILE A 33 -10.79 -7.74 0.69
CA ILE A 33 -9.99 -6.77 -0.07
C ILE A 33 -8.88 -7.48 -0.83
N ALA A 34 -8.12 -8.38 -0.19
CA ALA A 34 -7.02 -9.10 -0.83
C ALA A 34 -7.50 -9.93 -2.02
N ARG A 35 -8.66 -10.60 -1.88
CA ARG A 35 -9.27 -11.38 -2.95
C ARG A 35 -9.63 -10.54 -4.17
N TRP A 36 -10.12 -9.32 -3.97
CA TRP A 36 -10.69 -8.50 -5.04
C TRP A 36 -9.79 -7.37 -5.55
N ALA A 37 -8.75 -6.96 -4.81
CA ALA A 37 -7.89 -5.85 -5.18
C ALA A 37 -7.21 -6.04 -6.55
N GLY A 38 -6.85 -7.29 -6.90
CA GLY A 38 -6.29 -7.62 -8.21
C GLY A 38 -7.27 -7.45 -9.38
N CYS A 39 -8.58 -7.38 -9.11
CA CYS A 39 -9.62 -7.19 -10.12
C CYS A 39 -9.89 -5.71 -10.44
N ILE A 40 -9.27 -4.78 -9.71
CA ILE A 40 -9.49 -3.34 -9.89
C ILE A 40 -8.61 -2.85 -11.04
N GLY A 41 -9.19 -2.65 -12.23
CA GLY A 41 -8.49 -2.09 -13.38
C GLY A 41 -7.57 -3.09 -14.10
N ASN A 42 -6.80 -2.59 -15.07
CA ASN A 42 -5.98 -3.42 -15.96
C ASN A 42 -4.48 -3.48 -15.59
N ARG A 43 -4.04 -2.65 -14.63
CA ARG A 43 -2.65 -2.60 -14.15
C ARG A 43 -2.62 -2.11 -12.72
N SER A 44 -2.45 -3.07 -11.80
CA SER A 44 -2.67 -2.85 -10.37
C SER A 44 -1.46 -3.29 -9.57
N THR A 45 -1.01 -2.43 -8.66
CA THR A 45 0.00 -2.75 -7.66
C THR A 45 -0.70 -2.82 -6.31
N VAL A 46 -0.78 -4.02 -5.74
CA VAL A 46 -1.42 -4.24 -4.43
C VAL A 46 -0.33 -4.51 -3.40
N VAL A 47 -0.29 -3.71 -2.33
CA VAL A 47 0.74 -3.82 -1.30
C VAL A 47 0.08 -3.93 0.08
N PRO A 48 0.19 -5.09 0.75
CA PRO A 48 -0.14 -5.18 2.17
C PRO A 48 0.92 -4.43 2.99
N VAL A 49 0.48 -3.56 3.90
CA VAL A 49 1.32 -2.85 4.85
C VAL A 49 1.09 -3.44 6.22
N VAL A 50 2.15 -4.03 6.78
CA VAL A 50 2.14 -4.68 8.09
C VAL A 50 1.68 -3.70 9.16
N ASP A 51 0.70 -4.13 9.97
CA ASP A 51 0.10 -3.40 11.07
C ASP A 51 -0.52 -2.04 10.67
N ALA A 52 -0.83 -1.83 9.39
CA ALA A 52 -1.51 -0.62 8.99
C ALA A 52 -2.97 -0.63 9.46
N LYS A 53 -3.48 0.56 9.74
CA LYS A 53 -4.92 0.78 9.92
C LYS A 53 -5.65 0.67 8.59
N HIS A 54 -6.97 0.73 8.68
CA HIS A 54 -7.87 0.99 7.56
C HIS A 54 -7.39 2.17 6.70
N ASP A 55 -7.25 3.35 7.32
CA ASP A 55 -6.56 4.47 6.69
C ASP A 55 -5.05 4.32 6.92
N VAL A 56 -4.39 3.79 5.90
CA VAL A 56 -2.97 3.43 5.93
C VAL A 56 -2.09 4.64 6.33
N PHE A 57 -2.43 5.86 5.91
CA PHE A 57 -1.63 7.04 6.21
C PHE A 57 -1.87 7.60 7.63
N LEU A 58 -2.94 7.18 8.31
CA LEU A 58 -3.21 7.46 9.72
C LEU A 58 -2.67 6.35 10.67
N SER A 59 -1.92 5.40 10.14
CA SER A 59 -1.28 4.34 10.92
C SER A 59 -0.18 4.87 11.85
N LEU A 60 0.31 4.00 12.74
CA LEU A 60 1.47 4.28 13.58
C LEU A 60 2.71 4.63 12.74
N PRO A 61 3.75 5.24 13.34
CA PRO A 61 4.89 5.77 12.58
C PRO A 61 5.60 4.73 11.69
N ALA A 62 5.70 3.46 12.11
CA ALA A 62 6.36 2.42 11.33
C ALA A 62 5.56 2.01 10.06
N PRO A 63 4.28 1.59 10.17
CA PRO A 63 3.45 1.31 9.00
C PRO A 63 3.30 2.53 8.07
N ARG A 64 3.13 3.73 8.63
CA ARG A 64 3.02 4.96 7.84
C ARG A 64 4.27 5.24 7.01
N ARG A 65 5.46 5.08 7.57
CA ARG A 65 6.72 5.21 6.80
C ARG A 65 6.82 4.15 5.71
N ALA A 66 6.38 2.92 5.97
CA ALA A 66 6.37 1.88 4.95
C ALA A 66 5.43 2.24 3.79
N ALA A 67 4.23 2.75 4.10
CA ALA A 67 3.28 3.22 3.10
C ALA A 67 3.86 4.32 2.18
N TYR A 68 4.49 5.34 2.77
CA TYR A 68 5.15 6.40 1.98
C TYR A 68 6.27 5.86 1.10
N ARG A 69 7.13 4.96 1.61
CA ARG A 69 8.17 4.34 0.77
C ARG A 69 7.62 3.60 -0.44
N GLN A 70 6.47 2.93 -0.28
CA GLN A 70 5.84 2.21 -1.38
C GLN A 70 5.17 3.15 -2.38
N LEU A 71 4.59 4.25 -1.90
CA LEU A 71 4.09 5.31 -2.76
C LEU A 71 5.23 5.95 -3.56
N ASP A 72 6.33 6.32 -2.91
CA ASP A 72 7.50 6.92 -3.56
C ASP A 72 8.07 5.98 -4.63
N SER A 73 8.29 4.71 -4.28
CA SER A 73 8.81 3.70 -5.22
C SER A 73 7.88 3.47 -6.40
N TRP A 74 6.57 3.51 -6.18
CA TRP A 74 5.56 3.37 -7.23
C TRP A 74 5.59 4.58 -8.16
N LEU A 75 5.60 5.80 -7.62
CA LEU A 75 5.68 7.04 -8.40
C LEU A 75 6.98 7.10 -9.22
N ASP A 76 8.12 6.80 -8.61
CA ASP A 76 9.42 6.76 -9.29
C ASP A 76 9.43 5.81 -10.49
N HIS A 77 8.81 4.63 -10.34
CA HIS A 77 8.67 3.67 -11.43
C HIS A 77 7.88 4.26 -12.61
N TYR A 78 6.77 4.96 -12.33
CA TYR A 78 5.94 5.55 -13.38
C TYR A 78 6.55 6.80 -14.00
N CYS A 79 7.19 7.66 -13.22
CA CYS A 79 7.91 8.82 -13.76
C CYS A 79 9.03 8.39 -14.72
N ARG A 80 9.84 7.39 -14.32
CA ARG A 80 10.89 6.84 -15.20
C ARG A 80 10.31 6.16 -16.45
N ALA A 81 9.19 5.46 -16.33
CA ALA A 81 8.55 4.83 -17.47
C ALA A 81 7.88 5.84 -18.43
N ALA A 82 7.46 7.00 -17.93
CA ALA A 82 6.86 8.07 -18.71
C ALA A 82 7.90 8.93 -19.46
N ASP A 83 9.16 8.93 -19.00
CA ASP A 83 10.30 9.60 -19.66
C ASP A 83 11.18 8.61 -20.44
N PRO A 84 10.84 8.26 -21.70
CA PRO A 84 11.69 7.39 -22.54
C PRO A 84 13.03 8.04 -22.94
N ALA A 85 13.24 9.33 -22.63
CA ALA A 85 14.45 10.09 -22.91
C ALA A 85 15.43 10.18 -21.72
N ALA A 86 15.10 9.61 -20.55
CA ALA A 86 16.05 9.52 -19.44
C ALA A 86 17.19 8.57 -19.84
N PRO A 87 18.47 9.01 -19.83
CA PRO A 87 19.56 8.17 -20.27
C PRO A 87 19.60 6.91 -19.41
N THR A 88 19.51 5.75 -20.07
CA THR A 88 19.92 4.49 -19.48
C THR A 88 21.38 4.68 -19.09
N GLY A 89 21.64 4.80 -17.78
CA GLY A 89 22.99 4.90 -17.24
C GLY A 89 23.76 3.63 -17.57
N GLY A 90 24.35 3.60 -18.76
CA GLY A 90 25.36 2.65 -19.19
C GLY A 90 26.74 3.23 -18.93
N GLY A 91 27.54 2.48 -18.18
CA GLY A 91 29.01 2.53 -18.16
C GLY A 91 29.65 3.66 -17.33
N CYS A 92 30.34 3.31 -16.25
CA CYS A 92 31.72 2.81 -16.29
C CYS A 92 31.93 1.81 -15.14
#